data_AF-A0A937X5U8-F1
#
_entry.id   AF-A0A937X5U8-F1
#
_cell.length_a   1.000
_cell.length_b   1.000
_cell.length_c   1.000
_cell.angle_alpha   90.00
_cell.angle_beta   90.00
_cell.angle_gamma   90.00
#
_symmetry.space_group_name_H-M   'P 1'
#
loop_
_entity.id
_entity.type
_entity.pdbx_description
1 polymer ?
#
loop_
_entity_poly.entity_id
_entity_poly.type
_entity_poly.pdbx_seq_one_letter_code
_entity_poly.pdbx_strand_id
1 'polypeptide(L)' 'MAYNRLLGIVSGPKLDKHKIVLEGELARSWEVGPDGLKYTFRLQPNVKFHNVDPINGRAFTARDIVLAYQR' A
#
# COMPACT_ATOMS: atom_id res chain seq x y z
N MET A 1 -10.41 11.97 7.59
CA MET A 1 -9.61 10.79 7.97
C MET A 1 -8.98 10.25 6.69
N ALA A 2 -7.65 10.20 6.61
CA ALA A 2 -6.93 9.76 5.42
C ALA A 2 -6.24 8.42 5.72
N TYR A 3 -6.47 7.42 4.87
CA TYR A 3 -5.85 6.10 4.94
C TYR A 3 -5.33 5.75 3.55
N ASN A 4 -4.13 5.17 3.49
CA ASN A 4 -3.54 4.74 2.22
C ASN A 4 -3.78 3.24 2.01
N ARG A 5 -3.82 2.82 0.74
CA ARG A 5 -3.89 1.42 0.32
C ARG A 5 -2.50 0.90 -0.02
N LEU A 6 -2.37 -0.40 -0.25
CA LEU A 6 -1.12 -0.96 -0.77
C LEU A 6 -0.90 -0.53 -2.22
N LEU A 7 -1.97 -0.58 -3.01
CA LEU A 7 -2.01 -0.17 -4.40
C LEU A 7 -3.04 0.95 -4.58
N GLY A 8 -2.60 2.02 -5.24
CA GLY A 8 -3.45 3.04 -5.81
C GLY A 8 -3.72 2.77 -7.29
N ILE A 9 -4.71 3.48 -7.84
CA ILE A 9 -4.83 3.64 -9.29
C ILE A 9 -4.16 4.98 -9.59
N VAL A 10 -3.26 5.01 -10.57
CA VAL A 10 -2.63 6.27 -11.01
C VAL A 10 -3.74 7.29 -11.22
N SER A 11 -3.68 8.45 -10.55
CA SER A 11 -4.66 9.52 -10.67
C SER A 11 -3.95 10.83 -10.97
N GLY A 12 -4.28 11.46 -12.10
CA GLY A 12 -3.66 12.70 -12.53
C GLY A 12 -3.80 12.99 -14.03
N PRO A 13 -3.27 14.13 -14.52
CA PRO A 13 -3.39 14.55 -15.93
C PRO A 13 -2.69 13.62 -16.94
N LYS A 14 -1.97 12.59 -16.48
CA LYS A 14 -1.35 11.52 -17.28
C LYS A 14 -2.20 10.25 -17.38
N LEU A 15 -3.47 10.29 -16.94
CA LEU A 15 -4.36 9.14 -16.98
C LEU A 15 -4.83 8.86 -18.41
N ASP A 16 -4.41 7.72 -18.96
CA ASP A 16 -5.00 7.14 -20.15
C ASP A 16 -6.31 6.44 -19.74
N LYS A 17 -7.47 7.05 -20.02
CA LYS A 17 -8.80 6.64 -19.47
C LYS A 17 -9.22 5.20 -19.81
N HIS A 18 -8.51 4.55 -20.74
CA HIS A 18 -8.75 3.18 -21.16
C HIS A 18 -7.82 2.15 -20.49
N LYS A 19 -6.89 2.59 -19.63
CA LYS A 19 -5.95 1.71 -18.93
C LYS A 19 -6.01 1.95 -17.42
N ILE A 20 -6.33 0.89 -16.68
CA ILE A 20 -6.15 0.88 -15.22
C ILE A 20 -4.67 0.61 -14.97
N VAL A 21 -3.91 1.67 -14.68
CA VAL A 21 -2.51 1.56 -14.26
C VAL A 21 -2.47 1.56 -12.74
N LEU A 22 -1.90 0.50 -12.17
CA LEU A 22 -1.69 0.37 -10.73
C LEU A 22 -0.43 1.12 -10.33
N GLU A 23 -0.50 1.87 -9.24
CA GLU A 23 0.63 2.57 -8.62
C GLU A 23 0.84 2.07 -7.19
N GLY A 24 2.08 1.98 -6.77
CA GLY A 24 2.43 1.62 -5.40
C GLY A 24 2.21 2.79 -4.45
N GLU A 25 1.26 2.67 -3.52
CA GLU A 25 1.05 3.67 -2.45
C GLU A 25 1.94 3.30 -1.24
N LEU A 26 1.51 2.34 -0.42
CA LEU A 26 2.30 1.81 0.71
C LEU A 26 3.24 0.66 0.31
N ALA A 27 2.96 0.01 -0.83
CA ALA A 27 3.87 -0.97 -1.42
C ALA A 27 4.71 -0.28 -2.49
N ARG A 28 6.05 -0.38 -2.41
CA ARG A 28 6.94 0.14 -3.46
C ARG A 28 6.87 -0.70 -4.74
N SER A 29 6.60 -2.00 -4.59
CA SER A 29 6.45 -2.94 -5.69
C SER A 29 5.67 -4.17 -5.22
N TRP A 30 5.11 -4.92 -6.17
CA TRP A 30 4.50 -6.20 -5.92
C TRP A 30 4.81 -7.19 -7.03
N GLU A 31 4.84 -8.46 -6.68
CA GLU A 31 5.12 -9.57 -7.58
C GLU A 31 3.96 -10.57 -7.47
N VAL A 32 3.50 -11.08 -8.61
CA VAL A 32 2.44 -12.09 -8.68
C VAL A 32 3.10 -13.42 -9.05
N GLY A 33 2.81 -14.47 -8.27
CA GLY A 33 3.30 -15.82 -8.52
C GLY A 33 2.80 -16.36 -9.87
N PRO A 34 3.50 -17.36 -10.43
CA PRO A 34 3.16 -17.93 -11.74
C PRO A 34 1.78 -18.60 -11.76
N ASP A 35 1.25 -18.98 -10.60
CA ASP A 35 -0.09 -19.55 -10.40
C ASP A 35 -1.18 -18.49 -10.16
N GLY A 36 -0.82 -17.21 -10.01
CA GLY A 36 -1.75 -16.13 -9.69
C GLY A 36 -2.34 -16.19 -8.28
N LEU A 37 -1.91 -17.13 -7.43
CA LEU A 37 -2.46 -17.34 -6.09
C LEU A 37 -1.61 -16.70 -5.00
N LYS A 38 -0.35 -16.37 -5.33
CA LYS A 38 0.60 -15.75 -4.39
C LYS A 38 0.92 -14.33 -4.82
N TYR A 39 0.78 -13.40 -3.89
CA TYR A 39 1.13 -11.99 -4.09
C TYR A 39 2.17 -11.59 -3.05
N THR A 40 3.31 -11.09 -3.51
CA THR A 40 4.40 -10.60 -2.64
C THR A 40 4.48 -9.10 -2.76
N PHE A 41 4.21 -8.38 -1.67
CA PHE A 41 4.29 -6.92 -1.61
C PHE A 41 5.57 -6.49 -0.89
N ARG A 42 6.35 -5.60 -1.52
CA ARG A 42 7.50 -4.95 -0.88
C ARG A 42 7.05 -3.58 -0.36
N LEU A 43 7.19 -3.34 0.94
CA LEU A 43 6.72 -2.09 1.55
C LEU A 43 7.69 -0.93 1.29
N GLN A 44 7.15 0.29 1.26
CA GLN A 44 7.96 1.50 1.26
C GLN A 44 8.77 1.58 2.57
N PRO A 45 10.10 1.80 2.50
CA PRO A 45 10.90 2.00 3.70
C PRO A 45 10.53 3.32 4.39
N ASN A 46 10.71 3.37 5.70
CA ASN A 46 10.57 4.59 6.52
C ASN A 46 9.18 5.23 6.55
N VAL A 47 8.13 4.50 6.15
CA VAL A 47 6.74 4.96 6.35
C VAL A 47 6.41 4.94 7.84
N LYS A 48 5.86 6.04 8.33
CA LYS A 48 5.41 6.20 9.71
C LYS A 48 3.93 6.56 9.73
N PHE A 49 3.25 6.11 10.76
CA PHE A 49 1.91 6.62 11.05
C PHE A 49 1.98 8.08 11.48
N HIS A 50 0.82 8.72 11.56
CA HIS A 50 0.72 10.09 12.04
C HIS A 50 1.19 10.15 13.50
N ASN A 51 1.87 11.24 13.87
CA ASN A 51 2.36 11.45 15.23
C ASN A 51 1.26 12.00 16.14
N VAL A 52 0.27 11.15 16.41
CA VAL A 52 -0.86 11.44 17.29
C VAL A 52 -1.06 10.24 18.21
N ASP A 53 -1.42 10.49 19.47
CA ASP A 53 -1.81 9.44 20.38
C ASP A 53 -2.95 8.59 19.80
N PRO A 54 -2.93 7.26 19.98
CA PRO A 54 -1.97 6.46 20.74
C PRO A 54 -0.78 5.93 19.93
N ILE A 55 -0.69 6.25 18.63
CA ILE A 55 0.27 5.61 17.71
C ILE A 55 1.63 6.33 17.65
N ASN A 56 1.68 7.62 17.99
CA ASN A 56 2.92 8.38 18.24
C ASN A 56 4.01 8.20 17.17
N GLY A 57 3.63 8.20 15.89
CA GLY A 57 4.59 8.17 14.79
C GLY A 57 5.33 6.84 14.61
N ARG A 58 4.80 5.75 15.19
CA ARG A 58 5.37 4.40 15.01
C ARG A 58 5.55 4.07 13.54
N ALA A 59 6.62 3.33 13.23
CA ALA A 59 6.87 2.79 11.90
C ALA A 59 5.74 1.85 11.45
N PHE A 60 5.37 1.97 10.18
CA PHE A 60 4.46 1.07 9.49
C PHE A 60 5.17 -0.25 9.15
N THR A 61 4.54 -1.38 9.45
CA THR A 61 5.12 -2.72 9.29
C THR A 61 4.16 -3.69 8.65
N ALA A 62 4.64 -4.87 8.23
CA ALA A 62 3.79 -5.91 7.68
C ALA A 62 2.69 -6.39 8.65
N ARG A 63 2.90 -6.28 9.97
CA ARG A 63 1.89 -6.65 10.98
C ARG A 63 0.65 -5.77 10.88
N ASP A 64 0.83 -4.50 10.51
CA ASP A 64 -0.26 -3.53 10.36
C ASP A 64 -1.17 -3.88 9.18
N ILE A 65 -0.58 -4.47 8.13
CA ILE A 65 -1.32 -4.97 6.97
C ILE A 65 -2.12 -6.22 7.32
N VAL A 66 -1.50 -7.16 8.04
CA VAL A 66 -2.20 -8.38 8.50
C VAL A 66 -3.39 -7.99 9.37
N LEU A 67 -3.20 -7.05 10.29
CA LEU A 67 -4.29 -6.53 11.13
C LEU A 67 -5.39 -5.88 10.29
N ALA A 68 -5.05 -5.11 9.25
CA ALA A 68 -6.04 -4.48 8.39
C ALA A 68 -6.83 -5.48 7.54
N TYR A 69 -6.20 -6.59 7.13
CA TYR A 69 -6.84 -7.63 6.30
C TYR A 69 -7.72 -8.58 7.11
N GLN A 70 -7.37 -8.84 8.38
CA GLN A 70 -8.09 -9.77 9.25
C GLN A 70 -9.25 -9.13 10.03
N ARG A 71 -9.47 -7.82 9.86
CA ARG A 71 -10.59 -7.08 10.47
C ARG A 71 -11.85 -7.23 9.63
#